data_AF-A0A225DSE9-F1
#
_entry.id   AF-A0A225DSE9-F1
#
_cell.length_a   1.000
_cell.length_b   1.000
_cell.length_c   1.000
_cell.angle_alpha   90.00
_cell.angle_beta   90.00
_cell.angle_gamma   90.00
#
_symmetry.space_group_name_H-M   'P 1'
#
loop_
_entity.id
_entity.type
_entity.pdbx_description
1 polymer ?
#
loop_
_entity_poly.entity_id
_entity_poly.type
_entity_poly.pdbx_seq_one_letter_code
_entity_poly.pdbx_strand_id
1 'polypeptide(L)' 'MEKYMCYGALGVAAVMFLVFLLDLAIGLFGGGSFMIPDIFGMIASAVVAYLGFNASRDLK' A
#
# COMPACT_ATOMS: atom_id res chain seq x y z
N MET A 1 0.01 18.71 5.11
CA MET A 1 1.10 17.73 4.89
C MET A 1 2.04 18.37 3.91
N GLU A 2 3.34 18.29 4.08
CA GLU A 2 4.25 18.85 3.07
C GLU A 2 4.38 17.90 1.87
N LYS A 3 4.66 18.41 0.67
CA LYS A 3 4.70 17.61 -0.57
C LYS A 3 5.63 16.39 -0.45
N TYR A 4 6.76 16.55 0.23
CA TYR A 4 7.72 15.47 0.47
C TYR A 4 7.15 14.34 1.35
N MET A 5 6.26 14.65 2.30
CA MET A 5 5.61 13.65 3.14
C MET A 5 4.58 12.86 2.34
N CYS A 6 3.87 13.49 1.39
CA CYS A 6 2.95 12.80 0.50
C CYS A 6 3.69 11.77 -0.38
N TYR A 7 4.85 12.14 -0.93
CA TYR A 7 5.68 11.19 -1.70
C TYR A 7 6.23 10.06 -0.82
N GLY A 8 6.60 10.35 0.42
CA GLY A 8 6.98 9.32 1.39
C GLY A 8 5.84 8.33 1.65
N ALA A 9 4.61 8.82 1.87
CA ALA A 9 3.44 7.98 2.06
C ALA A 9 3.13 7.13 0.82
N LEU A 10 3.24 7.70 -0.38
CA LEU A 10 3.07 6.97 -1.64
C LEU A 10 4.11 5.86 -1.80
N GLY A 11 5.38 6.14 -1.48
CA GLY A 11 6.45 5.15 -1.53
C GLY A 11 6.19 3.97 -0.59
N VAL A 12 5.83 4.25 0.67
CA VAL A 12 5.52 3.19 1.65
C VAL A 12 4.28 2.39 1.22
N ALA A 13 3.23 3.05 0.75
CA ALA A 13 2.03 2.38 0.27
C ALA A 13 2.32 1.43 -0.91
N ALA A 14 3.14 1.86 -1.87
CA ALA A 14 3.55 1.03 -3.00
C ALA A 14 4.36 -0.21 -2.56
N VAL A 15 5.32 -0.04 -1.65
CA VAL A 15 6.10 -1.16 -1.10
C VAL A 15 5.18 -2.15 -0.38
N MET A 16 4.28 -1.66 0.48
CA MET A 16 3.35 -2.53 1.20
C MET A 16 2.41 -3.29 0.28
N PHE A 17 1.87 -2.63 -0.76
CA PHE A 17 1.03 -3.29 -1.75
C PHE A 17 1.78 -4.43 -2.45
N LEU A 18 3.05 -4.20 -2.83
CA LEU A 18 3.88 -5.22 -3.45
C LEU A 18 4.19 -6.38 -2.51
N VAL A 19 4.40 -6.13 -1.22
CA VAL A 19 4.62 -7.19 -0.22
C VAL A 19 3.39 -8.10 -0.11
N PHE A 20 2.19 -7.52 0.05
CA PHE A 20 0.96 -8.33 0.12
C PHE A 20 0.64 -9.03 -1.20
N LEU A 21 0.90 -8.38 -2.34
CA LEU A 21 0.74 -9.01 -3.66
C LEU A 21 1.69 -10.20 -3.82
N LEU A 22 2.93 -10.05 -3.37
CA LEU A 22 3.92 -11.11 -3.42
C LEU A 22 3.54 -12.26 -2.48
N ASP A 23 3.09 -11.97 -1.25
CA ASP A 23 2.63 -13.02 -0.34
C ASP A 23 1.42 -13.77 -0.90
N LEU A 24 0.46 -13.06 -1.51
CA LEU A 24 -0.69 -13.68 -2.13
C LEU A 24 -0.31 -14.56 -3.35
N ALA A 25 0.70 -14.15 -4.12
CA ALA A 25 1.12 -14.86 -5.34
C ALA A 25 2.03 -16.06 -5.08
N ILE A 26 2.96 -15.97 -4.12
CA ILE A 26 3.98 -16.99 -3.88
C ILE A 26 4.01 -17.54 -2.44
N GLY A 27 3.21 -17.00 -1.53
CA GLY A 27 3.00 -17.53 -0.18
C GLY A 27 4.19 -17.39 0.78
N LEU A 28 5.07 -16.41 0.58
CA LEU A 28 6.33 -16.27 1.33
C LEU A 28 6.15 -15.92 2.83
N PHE A 29 5.07 -15.24 3.21
CA PHE A 29 4.84 -14.64 4.54
C PHE A 29 3.58 -15.15 5.25
N GLY A 30 2.99 -16.26 4.79
CA GLY A 30 1.84 -16.85 5.47
C GLY A 30 1.06 -17.90 4.68
N GLY A 31 1.20 -17.92 3.35
CA GLY A 31 0.80 -19.02 2.46
C GLY A 31 -0.56 -19.70 2.77
N GLY A 32 -1.63 -19.25 2.10
CA GLY A 32 -2.94 -19.92 2.10
C GLY A 32 -3.83 -19.65 3.33
N SER A 33 -3.27 -19.61 4.54
CA SER A 33 -4.05 -19.32 5.76
C SER A 33 -4.22 -17.82 6.04
N PHE A 34 -3.39 -16.97 5.41
CA PHE A 34 -3.40 -15.51 5.57
C PHE A 34 -3.93 -14.76 4.32
N MET A 35 -4.58 -15.47 3.39
CA MET A 35 -5.13 -14.89 2.16
C MET A 35 -6.08 -13.70 2.41
N ILE A 36 -6.91 -13.79 3.46
CA ILE A 36 -7.84 -12.69 3.83
C ILE A 36 -7.04 -11.44 4.25
N PRO A 37 -6.14 -11.51 5.25
CA PRO A 37 -5.22 -10.42 5.57
C PRO A 37 -4.49 -9.82 4.36
N ASP A 38 -4.01 -10.64 3.42
CA ASP A 38 -3.29 -10.15 2.24
C ASP A 38 -4.18 -9.27 1.36
N ILE A 39 -5.41 -9.71 1.09
CA ILE A 39 -6.38 -8.95 0.29
C ILE A 39 -6.74 -7.64 0.99
N PHE A 40 -7.00 -7.67 2.30
CA PHE A 40 -7.29 -6.46 3.07
C PHE A 40 -6.09 -5.52 3.15
N GLY A 41 -4.87 -6.06 3.26
CA GLY A 41 -3.61 -5.31 3.22
C GLY A 41 -3.38 -4.62 1.88
N MET A 42 -3.68 -5.31 0.77
CA MET A 42 -3.67 -4.72 -0.58
C MET A 42 -4.70 -3.59 -0.72
N ILE A 43 -5.92 -3.77 -0.23
CA ILE A 43 -6.95 -2.73 -0.29
C ILE A 43 -6.54 -1.52 0.57
N ALA A 44 -6.06 -1.75 1.79
CA ALA A 44 -5.64 -0.69 2.71
C ALA A 44 -4.47 0.13 2.12
N SER A 45 -3.45 -0.54 1.58
CA SER A 45 -2.32 0.13 0.93
C SER A 45 -2.75 0.91 -0.32
N ALA A 46 -3.68 0.38 -1.12
CA ALA A 46 -4.26 1.11 -2.26
C ALA A 46 -5.02 2.37 -1.82
N VAL A 47 -5.76 2.32 -0.72
CA VAL A 47 -6.45 3.49 -0.15
C VAL A 47 -5.43 4.54 0.31
N VAL A 48 -4.36 4.14 0.98
CA VAL A 48 -3.30 5.07 1.40
C VAL A 48 -2.62 5.71 0.19
N ALA A 49 -2.34 4.93 -0.86
CA ALA A 49 -1.81 5.47 -2.11
C ALA A 49 -2.77 6.47 -2.77
N TYR A 50 -4.07 6.16 -2.81
CA TYR A 50 -5.06 7.08 -3.36
C TYR A 50 -5.12 8.40 -2.57
N LEU A 51 -5.18 8.32 -1.24
CA LEU A 51 -5.24 9.49 -0.37
C LEU A 51 -3.94 10.32 -0.44
N GLY A 52 -2.79 9.65 -0.45
CA GLY A 52 -1.48 10.29 -0.58
C GLY A 52 -1.32 11.00 -1.93
N PHE A 53 -1.82 10.39 -3.01
CA PHE A 53 -1.82 11.00 -4.33
C PHE A 53 -2.74 12.22 -4.37
N ASN A 54 -3.96 12.11 -3.84
CA ASN A 54 -4.89 13.23 -3.81
C ASN A 54 -4.33 14.40 -2.98
N ALA A 55 -3.79 14.12 -1.79
CA ALA A 55 -3.12 15.12 -0.95
C ALA A 55 -1.92 15.78 -1.65
N SER A 56 -1.13 15.03 -2.43
CA SER A 56 0.00 15.59 -3.19
C SER A 56 -0.42 16.61 -4.25
N ARG A 57 -1.65 16.49 -4.77
CA ARG A 57 -2.22 17.37 -5.79
C ARG A 57 -2.89 18.61 -5.19
N ASP A 58 -3.41 18.50 -3.97
CA ASP A 58 -4.02 19.63 -3.26
C ASP A 58 -2.98 20.64 -2.74
N LEU A 59 -1.72 20.20 -2.59
CA LEU A 59 -0.62 21.04 -2.16
C LEU A 59 -0.01 21.79 -3.34
N LYS A 60 -0.08 23.13 -3.30
CA LYS A 60 0.52 24.03 -4.29
C LYS A 60 2.04 24.02 -4.18
#